data_AF-A0A1V2Q312-F1
#
_entry.id   AF-A0A1V2Q312-F1
#
_cell.length_a   1.000
_cell.length_b   1.000
_cell.length_c   1.000
_cell.angle_alpha   90.00
_cell.angle_beta   90.00
_cell.angle_gamma   90.00
#
_symmetry.space_group_name_H-M   'P 1'
#
loop_
_entity.id
_entity.type
_entity.pdbx_description
1 polymer ?
#
loop_
_entity_poly.entity_id
_entity_poly.type
_entity_poly.pdbx_seq_one_letter_code
_entity_poly.pdbx_strand_id
1 'polypeptide(L)'
;MSEILIAVTALATGIVLGLVVRFSGRRRSPDHARRTDARELLRAADDLEYGLNTVLNFGPLSLSELVSVDLPAKLDRVTATGEVPKATLATLKAHTEKIALHPYPERHDLLTAVREDEAAVWLALRDAIGSGAAQHVAATEARRVLDEIRAGRHEPRMSRMSRMSRTSRKELVRV
;
A
#
# COMPACT_ATOMS: atom_id res chain seq x y z
N MET A 1 -33.77 -42.16 -26.62
CA MET A 1 -33.86 -42.01 -25.15
C MET A 1 -32.47 -42.18 -24.51
N SER A 2 -31.47 -41.36 -24.89
CA SER A 2 -30.07 -41.57 -24.46
C SER A 2 -29.30 -40.28 -24.13
N GLU A 3 -29.83 -39.09 -24.45
CA GLU A 3 -29.15 -37.81 -24.21
C GLU A 3 -29.42 -37.24 -22.80
N ILE A 4 -30.59 -37.53 -22.22
CA ILE A 4 -30.96 -37.04 -20.89
C ILE A 4 -30.12 -37.69 -19.77
N LEU A 5 -29.66 -38.93 -19.97
CA LEU A 5 -28.86 -39.66 -18.98
C LEU A 5 -27.43 -39.08 -18.83
N ILE A 6 -26.86 -38.55 -19.91
CA ILE A 6 -25.49 -37.99 -19.91
C ILE A 6 -25.45 -36.64 -19.18
N ALA A 7 -26.49 -35.82 -19.38
CA ALA A 7 -26.62 -34.52 -18.73
C ALA A 7 -26.75 -34.64 -17.20
N VAL A 8 -27.46 -35.67 -16.70
CA VAL A 8 -27.63 -35.91 -15.27
C VAL A 8 -26.33 -36.40 -14.62
N THR A 9 -25.54 -37.23 -15.31
CA THR A 9 -24.24 -37.68 -14.79
C THR A 9 -23.20 -36.55 -14.71
N ALA A 10 -23.16 -35.64 -15.68
CA ALA A 10 -22.22 -34.51 -15.67
C ALA A 10 -22.49 -33.54 -14.50
N LEU A 11 -23.78 -33.29 -14.21
CA LEU A 11 -24.20 -32.41 -13.13
C LEU A 11 -23.92 -33.01 -11.75
N ALA A 12 -24.11 -34.32 -11.58
CA ALA A 12 -23.78 -35.02 -10.33
C ALA A 12 -22.27 -35.06 -10.05
N THR A 13 -21.44 -35.26 -11.08
CA THR A 13 -19.98 -35.33 -10.92
C THR A 13 -19.38 -33.97 -10.57
N GLY A 14 -19.90 -32.88 -11.14
CA GLY A 14 -19.47 -31.51 -10.82
C GLY A 14 -19.79 -31.10 -9.37
N ILE A 15 -20.95 -31.51 -8.85
CA ILE A 15 -21.36 -31.20 -7.47
C ILE A 15 -20.49 -31.97 -6.46
N VAL A 16 -20.17 -33.25 -6.73
CA VAL A 16 -19.31 -34.05 -5.84
C VAL A 16 -17.87 -33.54 -5.84
N LEU A 17 -17.29 -33.17 -7.00
CA LEU A 17 -15.96 -32.54 -7.03
C LEU A 17 -15.94 -31.19 -6.29
N GLY A 18 -16.98 -30.36 -6.47
CA GLY A 18 -17.11 -29.08 -5.78
C GLY A 18 -17.22 -29.24 -4.26
N LEU A 19 -17.90 -30.29 -3.78
CA LEU A 19 -18.05 -30.58 -2.34
C LEU A 19 -16.78 -31.18 -1.72
N VAL A 20 -16.06 -32.05 -2.44
CA VAL A 20 -14.82 -32.67 -1.93
C VAL A 20 -13.68 -31.65 -1.84
N VAL A 21 -13.56 -30.71 -2.80
CA VAL A 21 -12.60 -29.60 -2.73
C VAL A 21 -12.93 -28.65 -1.57
N ARG A 22 -14.22 -28.40 -1.31
CA ARG A 22 -14.68 -27.53 -0.22
C ARG A 22 -14.46 -28.14 1.18
N PHE A 23 -14.51 -29.47 1.31
CA PHE A 23 -14.28 -30.15 2.59
C PHE A 23 -12.80 -30.39 2.89
N SER A 24 -11.98 -30.65 1.87
CA SER A 24 -10.53 -30.86 2.05
C SER A 24 -9.74 -29.56 2.26
N GLY A 25 -10.26 -28.42 1.83
CA GLY A 25 -9.65 -27.09 2.08
C GLY A 25 -9.80 -26.55 3.51
N ARG A 26 -10.59 -27.20 4.37
CA ARG A 26 -10.92 -26.68 5.72
C ARG A 26 -9.86 -26.92 6.79
N ARG A 27 -8.67 -27.41 6.41
CA ARG A 27 -7.45 -27.41 7.24
C ARG A 27 -6.40 -26.46 6.68
N ARG A 28 -6.79 -25.27 6.21
CA ARG A 28 -5.83 -24.15 6.19
C ARG A 28 -5.55 -23.79 7.65
N SER A 29 -4.40 -24.24 8.12
CA SER A 29 -3.89 -23.87 9.44
C SER A 29 -3.97 -22.35 9.57
N PRO A 30 -4.50 -21.79 10.67
CA PRO A 30 -4.64 -20.33 10.85
C PRO A 30 -3.31 -19.58 10.65
N ASP A 31 -2.18 -20.26 10.90
CA ASP A 31 -0.84 -19.74 10.61
C ASP A 31 -0.55 -19.56 9.11
N HIS A 32 -1.14 -20.36 8.22
CA HIS A 32 -0.98 -20.21 6.76
C HIS A 32 -1.83 -19.07 6.21
N ALA A 33 -3.05 -18.89 6.71
CA ALA A 33 -3.89 -17.75 6.35
C ALA A 33 -3.18 -16.44 6.75
N ARG A 34 -2.78 -16.33 8.02
CA ARG A 34 -2.08 -15.16 8.56
C ARG A 34 -0.75 -14.85 7.85
N ARG A 35 -0.01 -15.88 7.40
CA ARG A 35 1.21 -15.71 6.59
C ARG A 35 0.94 -15.22 5.17
N THR A 36 -0.22 -15.57 4.61
CA THR A 36 -0.62 -15.14 3.27
C THR A 36 -1.02 -13.67 3.31
N ASP A 37 -1.85 -13.30 4.29
CA ASP A 37 -2.31 -11.92 4.49
C ASP A 37 -1.14 -10.96 4.78
N ALA A 38 -0.16 -11.40 5.58
CA ALA A 38 1.05 -10.60 5.85
C ALA A 38 1.92 -10.38 4.60
N ARG A 39 2.02 -11.38 3.72
CA ARG A 39 2.77 -11.24 2.45
C ARG A 39 2.05 -10.33 1.47
N GLU A 40 0.73 -10.40 1.44
CA GLU A 40 -0.10 -9.54 0.59
C GLU A 40 0.01 -8.08 1.01
N LEU A 41 -0.05 -7.78 2.32
CA LEU A 41 0.19 -6.45 2.84
C LEU A 41 1.59 -5.93 2.48
N LEU A 42 2.63 -6.73 2.62
CA LEU A 42 3.99 -6.30 2.27
C LEU A 42 4.11 -5.99 0.79
N ARG A 43 3.55 -6.82 -0.09
CA ARG A 43 3.53 -6.54 -1.54
C ARG A 43 2.76 -5.26 -1.88
N ALA A 44 1.60 -5.06 -1.25
CA ALA A 44 0.82 -3.84 -1.46
C ALA A 44 1.56 -2.60 -0.94
N ALA A 45 2.28 -2.72 0.18
CA ALA A 45 3.15 -1.69 0.70
C ALA A 45 4.34 -1.41 -0.24
N ASP A 46 4.98 -2.44 -0.80
CA ASP A 46 6.08 -2.31 -1.77
C ASP A 46 5.62 -1.57 -3.03
N ASP A 47 4.43 -1.90 -3.55
CA ASP A 47 3.84 -1.23 -4.71
C ASP A 47 3.53 0.25 -4.43
N LEU A 48 3.02 0.56 -3.23
CA LEU A 48 2.77 1.93 -2.79
C LEU A 48 4.09 2.68 -2.59
N GLU A 49 5.09 2.05 -1.98
CA GLU A 49 6.45 2.58 -1.87
C GLU A 49 6.99 2.95 -3.25
N TYR A 50 6.85 2.05 -4.22
CA TYR A 50 7.37 2.29 -5.56
C TYR A 50 6.71 3.52 -6.17
N GLY A 51 5.39 3.68 -6.01
CA GLY A 51 4.69 4.89 -6.44
C GLY A 51 5.17 6.16 -5.75
N LEU A 52 5.36 6.14 -4.43
CA LEU A 52 5.87 7.28 -3.67
C LEU A 52 7.31 7.62 -4.05
N ASN A 53 8.15 6.60 -4.26
CA ASN A 53 9.51 6.76 -4.73
C ASN A 53 9.56 7.32 -6.16
N THR A 54 8.56 7.05 -7.00
CA THR A 54 8.47 7.72 -8.30
C THR A 54 8.38 9.24 -8.13
N VAL A 55 7.50 9.70 -7.24
CA VAL A 55 7.33 11.14 -6.92
C VAL A 55 8.61 11.72 -6.30
N LEU A 56 9.30 10.97 -5.44
CA LEU A 56 10.52 11.45 -4.78
C LEU A 56 11.75 11.49 -5.70
N ASN A 57 11.90 10.51 -6.59
CA ASN A 57 13.14 10.33 -7.38
C ASN A 57 13.08 10.95 -8.78
N PHE A 58 11.92 10.94 -9.43
CA PHE A 58 11.77 11.54 -10.77
C PHE A 58 11.33 13.00 -10.74
N GLY A 59 11.13 13.55 -9.53
CA GLY A 59 10.72 14.92 -9.32
C GLY A 59 9.20 15.08 -9.27
N PRO A 60 8.73 16.33 -9.16
CA PRO A 60 7.30 16.60 -9.08
C PRO A 60 6.62 16.24 -10.39
N LEU A 61 5.56 15.45 -10.27
CA LEU A 61 4.88 14.84 -11.39
C LEU A 61 3.73 15.74 -11.87
N SER A 62 3.56 15.84 -13.17
CA SER A 62 2.39 16.48 -13.75
C SER A 62 1.13 15.63 -13.52
N LEU A 63 -0.05 16.18 -13.81
CA LEU A 63 -1.30 15.46 -13.61
C LEU A 63 -1.34 14.15 -14.42
N SER A 64 -0.92 14.20 -15.69
CA SER A 64 -0.86 13.02 -16.56
C SER A 64 0.10 11.95 -16.06
N GLU A 65 1.23 12.35 -15.47
CA GLU A 65 2.20 11.44 -14.86
C GLU A 65 1.66 10.83 -13.55
N LEU A 66 0.99 11.63 -12.71
CA LEU A 66 0.36 11.16 -11.48
C LEU A 66 -0.71 10.10 -11.74
N VAL A 67 -1.53 10.27 -12.78
CA VAL A 67 -2.51 9.27 -13.22
C VAL A 67 -1.82 7.95 -13.58
N SER A 68 -0.64 8.00 -14.20
CA SER A 68 0.12 6.81 -14.57
C SER A 68 0.75 6.09 -13.38
N VAL A 69 1.04 6.81 -12.28
CA VAL A 69 1.54 6.22 -11.03
C VAL A 69 0.42 5.55 -10.23
N ASP A 70 -0.81 6.06 -10.31
CA ASP A 70 -2.02 5.53 -9.69
C ASP A 70 -1.85 5.22 -8.19
N LEU A 71 -1.43 6.24 -7.43
CA LEU A 71 -1.34 6.17 -5.96
C LEU A 71 -2.67 5.76 -5.30
N PRO A 72 -3.86 6.24 -5.75
CA PRO A 72 -5.13 5.81 -5.18
C PRO A 72 -5.35 4.29 -5.27
N ALA A 73 -5.16 3.68 -6.45
CA ALA A 73 -5.34 2.23 -6.59
C ALA A 73 -4.30 1.42 -5.79
N LYS A 74 -3.08 1.94 -5.63
CA LYS A 74 -2.05 1.35 -4.76
C LYS A 74 -2.45 1.40 -3.29
N LEU A 75 -3.01 2.53 -2.83
CA LEU A 75 -3.51 2.67 -1.46
C LEU A 75 -4.74 1.79 -1.20
N ASP A 76 -5.63 1.65 -2.18
CA ASP A 76 -6.80 0.77 -2.08
C ASP A 76 -6.39 -0.68 -1.87
N ARG A 77 -5.31 -1.13 -2.53
CA ARG A 77 -4.74 -2.47 -2.30
C ARG A 77 -4.20 -2.66 -0.89
N VAL A 78 -3.56 -1.64 -0.30
CA VAL A 78 -3.16 -1.68 1.11
C VAL A 78 -4.38 -1.73 2.02
N THR A 79 -5.41 -0.95 1.71
CA THR A 79 -6.67 -0.89 2.48
C THR A 79 -7.43 -2.22 2.44
N ALA A 80 -7.46 -2.89 1.29
CA ALA A 80 -8.13 -4.17 1.08
C ALA A 80 -7.57 -5.31 1.95
N THR A 81 -6.32 -5.19 2.43
CA THR A 81 -5.72 -6.18 3.33
C THR A 81 -6.42 -6.20 4.70
N GLY A 82 -7.04 -5.09 5.13
CA GLY A 82 -7.70 -4.98 6.44
C GLY A 82 -6.75 -5.01 7.65
N GLU A 83 -5.44 -5.06 7.40
CA GLU A 83 -4.38 -5.35 8.38
C GLU A 83 -3.71 -4.07 8.94
N VAL A 84 -4.13 -2.90 8.47
CA VAL A 84 -3.61 -1.57 8.86
C VAL A 84 -4.66 -0.78 9.65
N PRO A 85 -4.30 -0.10 10.75
CA PRO A 85 -5.24 0.74 11.50
C PRO A 85 -5.89 1.81 10.62
N LYS A 86 -7.20 2.03 10.78
CA LYS A 86 -7.96 3.03 10.02
C LYS A 86 -7.38 4.44 10.11
N ALA A 87 -6.86 4.82 11.28
CA ALA A 87 -6.23 6.14 11.47
C ALA A 87 -4.98 6.29 10.59
N THR A 88 -4.12 5.27 10.55
CA THR A 88 -2.92 5.25 9.69
C THR A 88 -3.28 5.28 8.21
N LEU A 89 -4.32 4.54 7.80
CA LEU A 89 -4.84 4.59 6.42
C LEU A 89 -5.38 5.97 6.06
N ALA A 90 -6.09 6.64 6.97
CA ALA A 90 -6.56 8.00 6.76
C ALA A 90 -5.42 9.00 6.59
N THR A 91 -4.34 8.86 7.38
CA THR A 91 -3.13 9.67 7.25
C THR A 91 -2.44 9.43 5.89
N LEU A 92 -2.25 8.16 5.49
CA LEU A 92 -1.71 7.84 4.16
C LEU A 92 -2.55 8.44 3.04
N LYS A 93 -3.88 8.28 3.13
CA LYS A 93 -4.82 8.85 2.17
C LYS A 93 -4.65 10.37 2.05
N ALA A 94 -4.66 11.08 3.17
CA ALA A 94 -4.50 12.53 3.19
C ALA A 94 -3.20 12.99 2.52
N HIS A 95 -2.09 12.29 2.75
CA HIS A 95 -0.83 12.62 2.09
C HIS A 95 -0.83 12.29 0.59
N THR A 96 -1.40 11.16 0.17
CA THR A 96 -1.52 10.82 -1.26
C THR A 96 -2.47 11.77 -2.00
N GLU A 97 -3.54 12.23 -1.36
CA GLU A 97 -4.44 13.26 -1.91
C GLU A 97 -3.74 14.60 -2.02
N LYS A 98 -2.93 14.97 -1.03
CA LYS A 98 -2.12 16.20 -1.08
C LYS A 98 -1.14 16.21 -2.26
N ILE A 99 -0.56 15.07 -2.64
CA ILE A 99 0.26 14.96 -3.86
C ILE A 99 -0.59 15.30 -5.10
N ALA A 100 -1.79 14.73 -5.20
CA ALA A 100 -2.69 14.95 -6.34
C ALA A 100 -3.24 16.38 -6.43
N LEU A 101 -3.35 17.10 -5.30
CA LEU A 101 -3.82 18.49 -5.25
C LEU A 101 -2.78 19.52 -5.73
N HIS A 102 -1.53 19.11 -5.88
CA HIS A 102 -0.43 19.99 -6.28
C HIS A 102 0.28 19.46 -7.53
N PRO A 103 -0.43 19.22 -8.66
CA PRO A 103 0.21 18.73 -9.88
C PRO A 103 1.27 19.73 -10.35
N TYR A 104 2.38 19.21 -10.87
CA TYR A 104 3.36 20.05 -11.54
C TYR A 104 2.77 20.56 -12.87
N PRO A 105 3.09 21.80 -13.31
CA PRO A 105 2.61 22.31 -14.59
C PRO A 105 2.97 21.37 -15.74
N GLU A 106 2.05 21.18 -16.68
CA GLU A 106 2.32 20.32 -17.82
C GLU A 106 3.36 20.98 -18.74
N ARG A 107 4.10 20.16 -19.50
CA ARG A 107 5.14 20.66 -20.39
C ARG A 107 4.62 21.70 -21.40
N HIS A 108 3.39 21.54 -21.87
CA HIS A 108 2.79 22.48 -22.81
C HIS A 108 2.45 23.83 -22.17
N ASP A 109 2.09 23.86 -20.89
CA ASP A 109 1.83 25.09 -20.14
C ASP A 109 3.12 25.90 -19.97
N LEU A 110 4.21 25.22 -19.59
CA LEU A 110 5.52 25.84 -19.46
C LEU A 110 6.01 26.43 -20.78
N LEU A 111 5.82 25.71 -21.90
CA LEU A 111 6.18 26.20 -23.24
C LEU A 111 5.29 27.36 -23.68
N THR A 112 4.02 27.38 -23.28
CA THR A 112 3.10 28.48 -23.59
C THR A 112 3.53 29.74 -22.84
N ALA A 113 3.86 29.64 -21.56
CA ALA A 113 4.37 30.76 -20.76
C ALA A 113 5.62 31.40 -21.39
N VAL A 114 6.56 30.58 -21.90
CA VAL A 114 7.77 31.07 -22.60
C VAL A 114 7.45 31.84 -23.89
N ARG A 115 6.33 31.53 -24.55
CA ARG A 115 5.91 32.20 -25.79
C ARG A 115 5.13 33.49 -25.54
N GLU A 116 4.57 33.66 -24.36
CA GLU A 116 3.79 34.84 -23.99
C GLU A 116 4.72 35.99 -23.61
N ASP A 117 5.26 35.97 -22.40
CA ASP A 117 6.18 37.00 -21.90
C ASP A 117 6.96 36.53 -20.66
N GLU A 118 7.89 37.36 -20.19
CA GLU A 118 8.73 37.06 -19.03
C GLU A 118 7.93 36.94 -17.73
N ALA A 119 6.84 37.70 -17.57
CA ALA A 119 6.02 37.67 -16.37
C ALA A 119 5.27 36.33 -16.25
N ALA A 120 4.75 35.82 -17.36
CA ALA A 120 4.13 34.49 -17.45
C ALA A 120 5.11 33.39 -17.08
N VAL A 121 6.37 33.48 -17.57
CA VAL A 121 7.44 32.53 -17.20
C VAL A 121 7.70 32.54 -15.69
N TRP A 122 7.81 33.72 -15.08
CA TRP A 122 8.03 33.83 -13.64
C TRP A 122 6.88 33.25 -12.81
N LEU A 123 5.63 33.47 -13.24
CA LEU A 123 4.46 32.89 -12.59
C LEU A 123 4.44 31.36 -12.70
N ALA A 124 4.70 30.83 -13.90
CA ALA A 124 4.76 29.38 -14.13
C ALA A 124 5.87 28.72 -13.31
N LEU A 125 7.04 29.36 -13.22
CA LEU A 125 8.16 28.85 -12.42
C LEU A 125 7.84 28.87 -10.92
N ARG A 126 7.21 29.94 -10.43
CA ARG A 126 6.79 30.04 -9.03
C ARG A 126 5.80 28.92 -8.67
N ASP A 127 4.82 28.68 -9.53
CA ASP A 127 3.82 27.62 -9.32
C ASP A 127 4.48 26.24 -9.35
N ALA A 128 5.33 25.98 -10.35
CA ALA A 128 6.13 24.77 -10.45
C ALA A 128 6.95 24.46 -9.19
N ILE A 129 7.66 25.45 -8.64
CA ILE A 129 8.44 25.29 -7.41
C ILE A 129 7.52 24.98 -6.22
N GLY A 130 6.41 25.71 -6.09
CA GLY A 130 5.43 25.52 -5.02
C GLY A 130 4.81 24.13 -5.04
N SER A 131 4.30 23.71 -6.20
CA SER A 131 3.74 22.38 -6.42
C SER A 131 4.77 21.30 -6.14
N GLY A 132 6.01 21.48 -6.61
CA GLY A 132 7.04 20.47 -6.41
C GLY A 132 7.46 20.29 -4.96
N ALA A 133 7.62 21.38 -4.21
CA ALA A 133 7.88 21.31 -2.78
C ALA A 133 6.71 20.63 -2.03
N ALA A 134 5.46 20.95 -2.40
CA ALA A 134 4.28 20.37 -1.77
C ALA A 134 4.18 18.85 -2.00
N GLN A 135 4.42 18.39 -3.24
CA GLN A 135 4.46 16.96 -3.56
C GLN A 135 5.57 16.24 -2.80
N HIS A 136 6.79 16.81 -2.77
CA HIS A 136 7.93 16.18 -2.12
C HIS A 136 7.70 15.99 -0.61
N VAL A 137 7.20 17.02 0.07
CA VAL A 137 6.85 16.94 1.49
C VAL A 137 5.76 15.91 1.74
N ALA A 138 4.70 15.91 0.92
CA ALA A 138 3.61 14.95 1.06
C ALA A 138 4.07 13.50 0.83
N ALA A 139 4.90 13.25 -0.19
CA ALA A 139 5.45 11.94 -0.47
C ALA A 139 6.41 11.45 0.63
N THR A 140 7.20 12.36 1.20
CA THR A 140 8.11 12.05 2.33
C THR A 140 7.32 11.63 3.57
N GLU A 141 6.26 12.36 3.92
CA GLU A 141 5.43 11.99 5.08
C GLU A 141 4.63 10.71 4.83
N ALA A 142 4.06 10.53 3.63
CA ALA A 142 3.42 9.27 3.26
C ALA A 142 4.39 8.09 3.41
N ARG A 143 5.65 8.29 2.99
CA ARG A 143 6.69 7.28 3.10
C ARG A 143 7.04 6.95 4.55
N ARG A 144 7.16 7.98 5.40
CA ARG A 144 7.39 7.83 6.84
C ARG A 144 6.30 6.97 7.50
N VAL A 145 5.04 7.22 7.17
CA VAL A 145 3.90 6.43 7.67
C VAL A 145 3.94 4.99 7.17
N LEU A 146 4.32 4.78 5.91
CA LEU A 146 4.49 3.42 5.36
C LEU A 146 5.61 2.63 6.05
N ASP A 147 6.71 3.29 6.39
CA ASP A 147 7.82 2.68 7.12
C ASP A 147 7.40 2.32 8.56
N GLU A 148 6.56 3.12 9.23
CA GLU A 148 5.97 2.76 10.53
C GLU A 148 5.12 1.48 10.46
N ILE A 149 4.32 1.31 9.40
CA ILE A 149 3.52 0.09 9.16
C ILE A 149 4.43 -1.14 9.06
N ARG A 150 5.57 -1.02 8.38
CA ARG A 150 6.56 -2.10 8.24
C ARG A 150 7.31 -2.37 9.53
N ALA A 151 7.75 -1.34 10.24
CA ALA A 151 8.45 -1.47 11.52
C ALA A 151 7.59 -2.20 12.56
N GLY A 152 6.29 -1.87 12.64
CA GLY A 152 5.33 -2.56 13.51
C GLY A 152 5.13 -4.04 13.18
N ARG A 153 5.58 -4.52 12.00
CA ARG A 153 5.58 -5.94 11.59
C ARG A 153 6.91 -6.63 11.80
N HIS A 154 8.03 -5.89 11.78
CA HIS A 154 9.37 -6.40 12.04
C HIS A 154 9.73 -6.52 13.53
N GLU A 155 8.87 -6.07 14.44
CA GLU A 155 8.90 -6.45 15.86
C GLU A 155 8.07 -7.72 16.18
N PRO A 156 8.49 -8.93 15.77
CA PRO A 156 8.19 -10.12 16.53
C PRO A 156 9.46 -10.59 17.24
N ARG A 157 9.38 -10.67 18.58
CA ARG A 157 10.07 -11.68 19.42
C ARG A 157 11.38 -11.33 20.16
N MET A 158 11.80 -10.07 20.33
CA MET A 158 12.88 -9.75 21.30
C MET A 158 12.38 -9.20 22.65
N SER A 159 11.20 -8.57 22.72
CA SER A 159 10.73 -7.94 23.98
C SER A 159 10.09 -8.89 25.01
N ARG A 160 9.85 -10.17 24.69
CA ARG A 160 9.32 -11.15 25.66
C ARG A 160 10.38 -12.00 26.36
N MET A 161 11.58 -12.18 25.79
CA MET A 161 12.65 -12.96 26.46
C MET A 161 13.48 -12.12 27.43
N SER A 162 13.64 -10.81 27.22
CA SER A 162 14.38 -9.94 28.17
C SER A 162 13.61 -9.61 29.46
N ARG A 163 12.28 -9.79 29.50
CA ARG A 163 11.49 -9.62 30.73
C ARG A 163 11.41 -10.87 31.61
N MET A 164 11.64 -12.08 31.08
CA MET A 164 11.64 -13.30 31.88
C MET A 164 12.99 -13.58 32.56
N SER A 165 14.11 -13.08 32.01
CA SER A 165 15.43 -13.27 32.63
C SER A 165 15.71 -12.37 33.83
N ARG A 166 14.90 -11.33 34.09
CA ARG A 166 15.11 -10.41 35.23
C ARG A 166 14.27 -10.75 36.46
N THR A 167 13.24 -11.58 36.33
CA THR A 167 12.36 -11.95 37.44
C THR A 167 12.89 -13.15 38.23
N SER A 168 13.54 -14.12 37.58
CA SER A 168 14.10 -15.29 38.29
C SER A 168 15.42 -15.02 39.03
N ARG A 169 16.06 -13.86 38.86
CA ARG A 169 17.30 -13.53 39.59
C ARG A 169 17.10 -12.79 40.91
N LYS A 170 15.87 -12.38 41.25
CA LYS A 170 15.58 -11.67 42.50
C LYS A 170 15.06 -12.57 43.63
N GLU A 171 14.69 -13.82 43.35
CA GLU A 171 14.25 -14.76 44.39
C GLU A 171 15.36 -15.65 44.96
N LEU A 172 16.56 -15.67 44.36
CA LEU A 172 17.66 -16.53 44.83
C LEU A 172 18.66 -15.85 45.80
N VAL A 173 18.37 -14.64 46.27
CA VAL A 173 19.25 -13.86 47.20
C VAL A 173 18.56 -13.59 48.54
N ARG A 174 17.49 -14.32 48.86
CA ARG A 174 16.91 -14.35 50.21
C ARG A 174 16.81 -15.79 50.69
N VAL A 175 17.95 -16.34 51.08
CA VAL A 175 18.06 -17.38 52.13
C VAL A 175 19.24 -16.99 52.99
#